data_AF-A0AAX3ZX75-F1
#
_entry.id   AF-A0AAX3ZX75-F1
#
_cell.length_a   1.000
_cell.length_b   1.000
_cell.length_c   1.000
_cell.angle_alpha   90.00
_cell.angle_beta   90.00
_cell.angle_gamma   90.00
#
_symmetry.space_group_name_H-M   'P 1'
#
loop_
_entity.id
_entity.type
_entity.pdbx_description
1 polymer ?
#
loop_
_entity_poly.entity_id
_entity_poly.type
_entity_poly.pdbx_seq_one_letter_code
_entity_poly.pdbx_strand_id
1 'polypeptide(L)'
;MAPSTTPSAPRRHGPGVSAGQPRRTGGRRRSDNPHVPRRRTHRKNSTGPRRRELLQALGIFQRATPDQLWKLTRPDNQHDKLTRDNLLDLQDHHLVRVELVREDQRQVWVLTKRGHGEAKKLLEPKGIRVSALREKKYDSVTGELLGTSYDDHAAAVTSTAAELHRAGIGHRLGFQTEIGHRLADGYVQRADLVVKAPEAGVPVMLLEIDRRSEDAHDLVQKLRRYWQWGRLLPKDAAKRTADLVRSRPGAIEDVDHELRLWRRFYPPTGREGLVPLAFVSCAAPCHMRRITSDFVPAAWAEPTAWRAVLQQRCSCLLLLDARPAGRAGMTMYGRNVWVIPVRALSGAR
;
A
#
# COMPACT_ATOMS: atom_id res chain seq x y z
N MET A 1 -19.24 -18.93 -51.54
CA MET A 1 -18.48 -19.02 -52.80
C MET A 1 -18.82 -17.82 -53.66
N ALA A 2 -17.90 -17.39 -54.53
CA ALA A 2 -17.92 -16.19 -55.38
C ALA A 2 -17.80 -14.81 -54.65
N PRO A 3 -17.03 -13.83 -55.18
CA PRO A 3 -16.70 -12.58 -54.50
C PRO A 3 -17.33 -11.32 -55.14
N SER A 4 -17.19 -10.13 -54.50
CA SER A 4 -17.48 -8.85 -55.17
C SER A 4 -16.54 -7.71 -54.75
N THR A 5 -15.62 -7.42 -55.68
CA THR A 5 -15.10 -6.10 -56.12
C THR A 5 -15.26 -4.84 -55.25
N THR A 6 -14.11 -4.22 -54.97
CA THR A 6 -13.91 -2.78 -54.68
C THR A 6 -14.09 -1.90 -55.92
N PRO A 7 -14.48 -0.62 -55.77
CA PRO A 7 -14.14 0.43 -56.72
C PRO A 7 -13.31 1.58 -56.08
N SER A 8 -12.48 2.22 -56.89
CA SER A 8 -11.52 3.27 -56.49
C SER A 8 -11.95 4.67 -56.92
N ALA A 9 -11.76 5.65 -56.01
CA ALA A 9 -11.48 7.09 -56.25
C ALA A 9 -12.44 7.94 -57.13
N PRO A 10 -12.50 9.26 -56.87
CA PRO A 10 -11.64 10.13 -57.67
C PRO A 10 -10.91 11.23 -56.89
N ARG A 11 -9.76 11.66 -57.42
CA ARG A 11 -9.05 12.89 -57.01
C ARG A 11 -9.82 14.13 -57.46
N ARG A 12 -9.72 15.23 -56.72
CA ARG A 12 -9.97 16.60 -57.24
C ARG A 12 -8.72 17.47 -57.08
N HIS A 13 -8.41 18.24 -58.12
CA HIS A 13 -7.27 19.16 -58.19
C HIS A 13 -7.75 20.61 -58.31
N GLY A 14 -7.00 21.51 -57.68
CA GLY A 14 -6.84 22.93 -58.04
C GLY A 14 -7.90 23.93 -57.54
N PRO A 15 -7.67 25.24 -57.74
CA PRO A 15 -6.40 25.93 -58.04
C PRO A 15 -6.06 26.98 -56.94
N GLY A 16 -4.92 27.69 -57.08
CA GLY A 16 -4.51 28.74 -56.14
C GLY A 16 -4.15 30.07 -56.79
N VAL A 17 -4.31 31.17 -56.04
CA VAL A 17 -3.84 32.56 -56.26
C VAL A 17 -3.72 33.16 -54.83
N SER A 18 -2.59 33.63 -54.28
CA SER A 18 -1.49 34.53 -54.70
C SER A 18 -1.78 36.02 -54.48
N ALA A 19 -1.39 36.54 -53.30
CA ALA A 19 -1.01 37.92 -52.94
C ALA A 19 -0.81 37.94 -51.41
N GLY A 20 0.23 38.52 -50.78
CA GLY A 20 1.27 39.42 -51.25
C GLY A 20 1.21 40.75 -50.48
N GLN A 21 1.89 40.88 -49.33
CA GLN A 21 2.05 42.09 -48.47
C GLN A 21 3.19 41.81 -47.44
N PRO A 22 3.83 42.80 -46.78
CA PRO A 22 5.27 43.02 -47.03
C PRO A 22 6.23 42.62 -45.91
N ARG A 23 7.52 42.46 -46.28
CA ARG A 23 8.65 42.42 -45.36
C ARG A 23 8.70 43.69 -44.49
N ARG A 24 8.49 43.56 -43.18
CA ARG A 24 8.95 44.53 -42.19
C ARG A 24 10.34 44.15 -41.65
N THR A 25 11.37 44.66 -42.30
CA THR A 25 12.70 44.81 -41.70
C THR A 25 12.62 45.87 -40.60
N GLY A 26 12.69 45.45 -39.34
CA GLY A 26 12.52 46.36 -38.19
C GLY A 26 13.27 45.91 -36.94
N GLY A 27 14.45 46.49 -36.73
CA GLY A 27 15.08 46.64 -35.41
C GLY A 27 15.42 45.37 -34.63
N ARG A 28 16.67 44.89 -34.75
CA ARG A 28 17.34 44.20 -33.64
C ARG A 28 17.51 45.19 -32.47
N ARG A 29 16.48 45.36 -31.63
CA ARG A 29 16.72 45.83 -30.26
C ARG A 29 17.46 44.71 -29.53
N ARG A 30 18.73 44.94 -29.20
CA ARG A 30 19.38 44.19 -28.13
C ARG A 30 18.57 44.43 -26.86
N SER A 31 17.81 43.44 -26.45
CA SER A 31 17.32 43.40 -25.07
C SER A 31 18.52 43.02 -24.21
N ASP A 32 19.26 44.01 -23.75
CA ASP A 32 20.25 43.87 -22.67
C ASP A 32 19.49 43.61 -21.36
N ASN A 33 18.87 42.44 -21.30
CA ASN A 33 18.18 41.93 -20.15
C ASN A 33 19.23 41.14 -19.38
N PRO A 34 19.85 41.69 -18.31
CA PRO A 34 20.87 40.98 -17.57
C PRO A 34 20.28 39.66 -17.13
N HIS A 35 20.95 38.57 -17.52
CA HIS A 35 20.44 37.22 -17.35
C HIS A 35 20.60 36.81 -15.88
N VAL A 36 19.88 37.47 -14.98
CA VAL A 36 19.79 37.16 -13.55
C VAL A 36 19.44 35.68 -13.48
N PRO A 37 20.35 34.81 -13.04
CA PRO A 37 20.08 33.38 -13.02
C PRO A 37 18.96 33.18 -12.01
N ARG A 38 17.74 32.92 -12.50
CA ARG A 38 16.58 32.63 -11.65
C ARG A 38 17.00 31.49 -10.74
N ARG A 39 17.30 31.82 -9.47
CA ARG A 39 17.88 30.90 -8.48
C ARG A 39 16.94 29.71 -8.43
N ARG A 40 17.39 28.57 -8.97
CA ARG A 40 16.52 27.40 -9.13
C ARG A 40 16.03 27.01 -7.74
N THR A 41 14.74 27.19 -7.49
CA THR A 41 14.09 26.85 -6.22
C THR A 41 14.16 25.35 -5.91
N HIS A 42 14.36 24.53 -6.95
CA HIS A 42 14.42 23.07 -6.89
C HIS A 42 15.55 22.53 -7.79
N ARG A 43 16.07 21.33 -7.45
CA ARG A 43 16.97 20.57 -8.34
C ARG A 43 16.28 20.31 -9.68
N LYS A 44 17.08 20.18 -10.75
CA LYS A 44 16.65 20.24 -12.18
C LYS A 44 15.52 19.26 -12.58
N ASN A 45 15.26 18.22 -11.78
CA ASN A 45 14.24 17.18 -12.00
C ASN A 45 13.16 17.09 -10.88
N SER A 46 13.24 17.94 -9.85
CA SER A 46 12.29 17.96 -8.73
C SER A 46 11.09 18.85 -9.06
N THR A 47 9.89 18.41 -8.68
CA THR A 47 8.63 19.14 -8.95
C THR A 47 7.72 19.11 -7.73
N GLY A 48 6.89 20.15 -7.56
CA GLY A 48 5.92 20.24 -6.47
C GLY A 48 5.06 18.96 -6.30
N PRO A 49 4.47 18.39 -7.37
CA PRO A 49 3.76 17.11 -7.30
C PRO A 49 4.63 15.97 -6.75
N ARG A 50 5.80 15.69 -7.35
CA ARG A 50 6.69 14.59 -6.92
C ARG A 50 7.11 14.70 -5.45
N ARG A 51 7.43 15.92 -5.01
CA ARG A 51 7.76 16.22 -3.60
C ARG A 51 6.61 15.85 -2.66
N ARG A 52 5.36 16.23 -2.99
CA ARG A 52 4.17 15.86 -2.19
C ARG A 52 3.94 14.34 -2.14
N GLU A 53 4.20 13.62 -3.23
CA GLU A 53 4.00 12.17 -3.29
C GLU A 53 4.96 11.41 -2.37
N LEU A 54 6.23 11.83 -2.32
CA LEU A 54 7.23 11.24 -1.43
C LEU A 54 6.96 11.59 0.04
N LEU A 55 6.52 12.82 0.33
CA LEU A 55 6.09 13.22 1.69
C LEU A 55 4.87 12.42 2.15
N GLN A 56 3.90 12.16 1.25
CA GLN A 56 2.78 11.28 1.55
C GLN A 56 3.22 9.84 1.80
N ALA A 57 4.11 9.27 0.97
CA ALA A 57 4.60 7.91 1.14
C ALA A 57 5.38 7.75 2.47
N LEU A 58 6.36 8.61 2.74
CA LEU A 58 7.11 8.60 4.00
C LEU A 58 6.23 8.94 5.22
N GLY A 59 5.15 9.70 5.02
CA GLY A 59 4.15 9.97 6.05
C GLY A 59 3.26 8.77 6.39
N ILE A 60 3.09 7.80 5.48
CA ILE A 60 2.32 6.56 5.70
C ILE A 60 3.22 5.43 6.23
N PHE A 61 4.47 5.35 5.74
CA PHE A 61 5.37 4.23 6.00
C PHE A 61 6.51 4.50 7.00
N GLN A 62 6.60 5.72 7.54
CA GLN A 62 7.64 6.20 8.47
C GLN A 62 9.06 6.27 7.89
N ARG A 63 9.52 5.20 7.23
CA ARG A 63 10.85 5.03 6.64
C ARG A 63 10.75 4.30 5.30
N ALA A 64 11.62 4.61 4.34
CA ALA A 64 11.68 3.87 3.08
C ALA A 64 13.02 4.05 2.35
N THR A 65 13.38 3.08 1.52
CA THR A 65 14.45 3.19 0.52
C THR A 65 13.94 3.85 -0.77
N PRO A 66 14.81 4.42 -1.61
CA PRO A 66 14.41 4.99 -2.89
C PRO A 66 13.70 4.01 -3.84
N ASP A 67 14.07 2.72 -3.80
CA ASP A 67 13.42 1.64 -4.56
C ASP A 67 11.94 1.44 -4.14
N GLN A 68 11.70 1.29 -2.83
CA GLN A 68 10.34 1.18 -2.27
C GLN A 68 9.51 2.42 -2.60
N LEU A 69 10.08 3.63 -2.46
CA LEU A 69 9.40 4.89 -2.77
C LEU A 69 9.10 5.05 -4.25
N TRP A 70 9.99 4.62 -5.15
CA TRP A 70 9.74 4.56 -6.59
C TRP A 70 8.54 3.66 -6.90
N LYS A 71 8.54 2.43 -6.39
CA LYS A 71 7.42 1.48 -6.55
C LYS A 71 6.11 2.03 -6.00
N LEU A 72 6.13 2.73 -4.86
CA LEU A 72 4.96 3.36 -4.22
C LEU A 72 4.46 4.66 -4.87
N THR A 73 5.23 5.31 -5.74
CA THR A 73 4.86 6.63 -6.31
C THR A 73 4.82 6.67 -7.83
N ARG A 74 5.66 5.89 -8.51
CA ARG A 74 5.84 5.86 -9.97
C ARG A 74 6.30 4.47 -10.45
N PRO A 75 5.51 3.40 -10.22
CA PRO A 75 5.90 2.03 -10.58
C PRO A 75 6.24 1.85 -12.07
N ASP A 76 5.67 2.68 -12.95
CA ASP A 76 5.85 2.67 -14.42
C ASP A 76 7.22 3.20 -14.89
N ASN A 77 7.91 4.00 -14.06
CA ASN A 77 9.29 4.40 -14.37
C ASN A 77 10.19 3.16 -14.36
N GLN A 78 11.22 3.10 -15.21
CA GLN A 78 12.13 1.94 -15.26
C GLN A 78 12.98 1.74 -13.98
N HIS A 79 13.30 2.83 -13.28
CA HIS A 79 14.21 2.83 -12.13
C HIS A 79 13.96 4.01 -11.17
N ASP A 80 14.50 3.92 -9.97
CA ASP A 80 14.34 4.86 -8.86
C ASP A 80 15.25 6.12 -8.90
N LYS A 81 16.00 6.35 -9.98
CA LYS A 81 16.87 7.54 -10.15
C LYS A 81 16.14 8.86 -9.88
N LEU A 82 14.94 9.04 -10.45
CA LEU A 82 14.12 10.24 -10.21
C LEU A 82 13.69 10.37 -8.74
N THR A 83 13.44 9.25 -8.06
CA THR A 83 13.13 9.24 -6.63
C THR A 83 14.31 9.72 -5.80
N ARG A 84 15.54 9.25 -6.10
CA ARG A 84 16.77 9.75 -5.45
C ARG A 84 16.96 11.25 -5.66
N ASP A 85 16.81 11.74 -6.90
CA ASP A 85 16.91 13.18 -7.22
C ASP A 85 15.93 14.04 -6.38
N ASN A 86 14.69 13.56 -6.21
CA ASN A 86 13.65 14.26 -5.44
C ASN A 86 13.87 14.15 -3.92
N LEU A 87 14.44 13.05 -3.42
CA LEU A 87 14.82 12.90 -2.00
C LEU A 87 15.94 13.85 -1.62
N LEU A 88 16.95 14.01 -2.48
CA LEU A 88 18.03 14.98 -2.28
C LEU A 88 17.51 16.43 -2.29
N ASP A 89 16.58 16.76 -3.19
CA ASP A 89 15.89 18.07 -3.16
C ASP A 89 15.07 18.26 -1.87
N LEU A 90 14.33 17.25 -1.42
CA LEU A 90 13.62 17.30 -0.13
C LEU A 90 14.58 17.44 1.07
N GLN A 91 15.81 16.91 0.97
CA GLN A 91 16.85 17.01 1.99
C GLN A 91 17.45 18.42 2.05
N ASP A 92 17.74 19.03 0.90
CA ASP A 92 18.17 20.44 0.79
C ASP A 92 17.12 21.39 1.42
N HIS A 93 15.84 21.04 1.32
CA HIS A 93 14.72 21.76 1.94
C HIS A 93 14.45 21.36 3.42
N HIS A 94 15.28 20.49 4.00
CA HIS A 94 15.17 19.95 5.37
C HIS A 94 13.84 19.26 5.69
N LEU A 95 13.20 18.63 4.69
CA LEU A 95 11.93 17.89 4.85
C LEU A 95 12.16 16.39 5.07
N VAL A 96 13.24 15.84 4.51
CA VAL A 96 13.67 14.45 4.74
C VAL A 96 15.12 14.40 5.20
N ARG A 97 15.51 13.26 5.75
CA ARG A 97 16.90 12.92 6.07
C ARG A 97 17.16 11.45 5.76
N VAL A 98 18.42 11.11 5.52
CA VAL A 98 18.87 9.73 5.69
C VAL A 98 18.81 9.39 7.19
N GLU A 99 18.27 8.23 7.52
CA GLU A 99 18.30 7.66 8.87
C GLU A 99 19.54 6.79 9.06
N LEU A 100 19.82 5.94 8.07
CA LEU A 100 20.99 5.06 8.02
C LEU A 100 21.31 4.65 6.58
N VAL A 101 22.51 4.12 6.39
CA VAL A 101 22.93 3.42 5.17
C VAL A 101 23.05 1.96 5.53
N ARG A 102 22.39 1.08 4.78
CA ARG A 102 22.51 -0.38 4.97
C ARG A 102 23.85 -0.89 4.45
N GLU A 103 24.23 -2.10 4.85
CA GLU A 103 25.44 -2.80 4.36
C GLU A 103 25.50 -2.83 2.82
N ASP A 104 24.37 -3.06 2.17
CA ASP A 104 24.20 -3.05 0.70
C ASP A 104 24.18 -1.63 0.07
N GLN A 105 24.68 -0.64 0.80
CA GLN A 105 24.76 0.79 0.45
C GLN A 105 23.41 1.48 0.20
N ARG A 106 22.28 0.83 0.47
CA ARG A 106 20.96 1.46 0.32
C ARG A 106 20.69 2.41 1.49
N GLN A 107 20.48 3.67 1.15
CA GLN A 107 20.06 4.71 2.08
C GLN A 107 18.58 4.51 2.46
N VAL A 108 18.29 4.63 3.75
CA VAL A 108 16.94 4.63 4.31
C VAL A 108 16.57 6.07 4.65
N TRP A 109 15.42 6.52 4.17
CA TRP A 109 14.96 7.90 4.28
C TRP A 109 13.77 8.01 5.22
N VAL A 110 13.75 9.05 6.04
CA VAL A 110 12.66 9.38 6.98
C VAL A 110 12.31 10.87 6.92
N LEU A 111 11.12 11.23 7.38
CA LEU A 111 10.71 12.63 7.53
C LEU A 111 11.49 13.30 8.68
N THR A 112 11.82 14.59 8.50
CA THR A 112 12.19 15.47 9.62
C THR A 112 10.91 15.92 10.35
N LYS A 113 11.04 16.58 11.51
CA LYS A 113 9.90 17.22 12.20
C LYS A 113 9.13 18.20 11.28
N ARG A 114 9.85 18.93 10.41
CA ARG A 114 9.27 19.82 9.40
C ARG A 114 8.53 19.03 8.31
N GLY A 115 9.18 18.01 7.74
CA GLY A 115 8.55 17.16 6.70
C GLY A 115 7.34 16.38 7.20
N HIS A 116 7.33 16.00 8.48
CA HIS A 116 6.18 15.36 9.14
C HIS A 116 5.00 16.32 9.27
N GLY A 117 5.24 17.58 9.64
CA GLY A 117 4.23 18.64 9.59
C GLY A 117 3.66 18.87 8.19
N GLU A 118 4.49 18.83 7.14
CA GLU A 118 4.01 18.91 5.75
C GLU A 118 3.24 17.64 5.32
N ALA A 119 3.68 16.45 5.72
CA ALA A 119 2.97 15.20 5.44
C ALA A 119 1.58 15.17 6.10
N LYS A 120 1.46 15.67 7.34
CA LYS A 120 0.18 15.85 8.04
C LYS A 120 -0.81 16.70 7.24
N LYS A 121 -0.40 17.90 6.80
CA LYS A 121 -1.21 18.78 5.93
C LYS A 121 -1.69 18.10 4.65
N LEU A 122 -0.95 17.09 4.14
CA LEU A 122 -1.25 16.36 2.91
C LEU A 122 -2.10 15.09 3.11
N LEU A 123 -2.24 14.60 4.35
CA LEU A 123 -2.81 13.29 4.70
C LEU A 123 -3.99 13.38 5.67
N GLU A 124 -3.91 14.20 6.72
CA GLU A 124 -4.95 14.35 7.74
C GLU A 124 -6.30 14.84 7.14
N PRO A 125 -6.36 15.80 6.18
CA PRO A 125 -7.59 16.18 5.49
C PRO A 125 -8.24 15.07 4.65
N LYS A 126 -7.55 13.94 4.46
CA LYS A 126 -8.04 12.76 3.74
C LYS A 126 -8.44 11.61 4.69
N GLY A 127 -8.42 11.84 6.01
CA GLY A 127 -8.62 10.80 7.01
C GLY A 127 -7.47 9.78 7.07
N ILE A 128 -6.29 10.11 6.56
CA ILE A 128 -5.12 9.22 6.57
C ILE A 128 -4.22 9.60 7.76
N ARG A 129 -4.07 8.66 8.70
CA ARG A 129 -3.14 8.76 9.82
C ARG A 129 -1.70 8.82 9.30
N VAL A 130 -0.92 9.76 9.83
CA VAL A 130 0.54 9.82 9.63
C VAL A 130 1.22 8.93 10.68
N SER A 131 2.25 8.19 10.28
CA SER A 131 3.06 7.35 11.18
C SER A 131 3.75 8.18 12.27
N ALA A 132 4.23 7.54 13.34
CA ALA A 132 4.98 8.23 14.39
C ALA A 132 6.27 8.89 13.85
N LEU A 133 6.58 10.11 14.31
CA LEU A 133 7.80 10.83 13.92
C LEU A 133 9.05 10.10 14.44
N ARG A 134 10.02 9.83 13.54
CA ARG A 134 11.36 9.31 13.91
C ARG A 134 12.27 10.46 14.33
N GLU A 135 12.09 10.89 15.57
CA GLU A 135 12.98 11.85 16.21
C GLU A 135 14.41 11.32 16.28
N LYS A 136 15.38 12.21 16.10
CA LYS A 136 16.79 11.89 16.37
C LYS A 136 16.98 11.94 17.89
N LYS A 137 17.02 10.77 18.53
CA LYS A 137 17.48 10.68 19.92
C LYS A 137 19.00 10.60 19.92
N TYR A 138 19.63 11.38 20.77
CA TYR A 138 21.07 11.36 20.94
C TYR A 138 21.37 10.87 22.36
N ASP A 139 22.46 10.15 22.51
CA ASP A 139 22.99 9.78 23.82
C ASP A 139 23.48 11.05 24.52
N SER A 140 23.05 11.26 25.76
CA SER A 140 23.35 12.48 26.51
C SER A 140 24.81 12.56 26.96
N VAL A 141 25.56 11.45 26.91
CA VAL A 141 26.95 11.34 27.33
C VAL A 141 27.89 11.28 26.13
N THR A 142 27.62 10.39 25.16
CA THR A 142 28.50 10.21 23.99
C THR A 142 28.16 11.13 22.82
N GLY A 143 26.95 11.71 22.78
CA GLY A 143 26.46 12.48 21.63
C GLY A 143 26.15 11.63 20.39
N GLU A 144 26.23 10.30 20.47
CA GLU A 144 25.91 9.39 19.38
C GLU A 144 24.40 9.26 19.15
N LEU A 145 23.99 8.84 17.95
CA LEU A 145 22.57 8.74 17.60
C LEU A 145 21.96 7.43 18.16
N LEU A 146 21.18 7.54 19.24
CA LEU A 146 20.42 6.42 19.81
C LEU A 146 19.26 5.99 18.89
N GLY A 147 19.04 4.68 18.79
CA GLY A 147 17.91 4.11 18.05
C GLY A 147 18.10 4.05 16.53
N THR A 148 19.36 4.02 16.07
CA THR A 148 19.77 3.71 14.68
C THR A 148 19.45 2.29 14.23
N SER A 149 18.92 1.43 15.12
CA SER A 149 18.44 0.12 14.71
C SER A 149 17.42 0.26 13.59
N TYR A 150 17.80 -0.22 12.42
CA TYR A 150 16.89 -0.43 11.31
C TYR A 150 15.92 -1.51 11.76
N ASP A 151 14.77 -1.08 12.26
CA ASP A 151 13.65 -1.97 12.46
C ASP A 151 13.19 -2.46 11.06
N ASP A 152 13.74 -3.62 10.72
CA ASP A 152 13.52 -4.37 9.49
C ASP A 152 12.04 -4.77 9.31
N HIS A 153 11.23 -4.77 10.38
CA HIS A 153 9.80 -5.06 10.30
C HIS A 153 9.09 -3.96 9.52
N ALA A 154 9.26 -2.70 9.92
CA ALA A 154 8.73 -1.55 9.17
C ALA A 154 9.27 -1.49 7.73
N ALA A 155 10.48 -1.97 7.49
CA ALA A 155 11.03 -2.12 6.13
C ALA A 155 10.35 -3.23 5.32
N ALA A 156 10.02 -4.37 5.94
CA ALA A 156 9.25 -5.44 5.33
C ALA A 156 7.82 -4.97 5.00
N VAL A 157 7.16 -4.27 5.94
CA VAL A 157 5.85 -3.63 5.74
C VAL A 157 5.85 -2.71 4.50
N THR A 158 6.84 -1.82 4.44
CA THR A 158 6.99 -0.86 3.33
C THR A 158 7.32 -1.57 2.01
N SER A 159 8.10 -2.66 2.04
CA SER A 159 8.39 -3.49 0.85
C SER A 159 7.13 -4.18 0.33
N THR A 160 6.34 -4.77 1.22
CA THR A 160 5.09 -5.46 0.87
C THR A 160 4.10 -4.49 0.23
N ALA A 161 3.90 -3.30 0.82
CA ALA A 161 3.05 -2.28 0.20
C ALA A 161 3.57 -1.78 -1.16
N ALA A 162 4.90 -1.67 -1.30
CA ALA A 162 5.53 -1.27 -2.56
C ALA A 162 5.31 -2.29 -3.69
N GLU A 163 5.46 -3.59 -3.41
CA GLU A 163 5.18 -4.64 -4.41
C GLU A 163 3.68 -4.77 -4.70
N LEU A 164 2.81 -4.66 -3.68
CA LEU A 164 1.35 -4.62 -3.86
C LEU A 164 0.95 -3.49 -4.81
N HIS A 165 1.43 -2.25 -4.56
CA HIS A 165 1.11 -1.11 -5.42
C HIS A 165 1.64 -1.27 -6.84
N ARG A 166 2.89 -1.73 -6.99
CA ARG A 166 3.52 -1.99 -8.30
C ARG A 166 2.70 -2.98 -9.13
N ALA A 167 2.00 -3.88 -8.48
CA ALA A 167 1.13 -4.88 -9.08
C ALA A 167 -0.33 -4.43 -9.29
N GLY A 168 -0.66 -3.16 -9.03
CA GLY A 168 -2.03 -2.65 -9.15
C GLY A 168 -2.95 -3.01 -7.97
N ILE A 169 -2.42 -3.55 -6.87
CA ILE A 169 -3.19 -3.93 -5.69
C ILE A 169 -3.21 -2.75 -4.72
N GLY A 170 -4.21 -1.89 -4.92
CA GLY A 170 -4.41 -0.69 -4.12
C GLY A 170 -3.52 0.47 -4.50
N HIS A 171 -3.98 1.67 -4.20
CA HIS A 171 -3.24 2.91 -4.45
C HIS A 171 -2.47 3.37 -3.20
N ARG A 172 -1.39 4.14 -3.38
CA ARG A 172 -0.54 4.72 -2.30
C ARG A 172 -1.30 5.24 -1.07
N LEU A 173 -2.41 5.95 -1.28
CA LEU A 173 -3.21 6.58 -0.22
C LEU A 173 -4.22 5.63 0.47
N GLY A 174 -4.29 4.37 0.03
CA GLY A 174 -5.19 3.33 0.52
C GLY A 174 -4.50 2.44 1.55
N PHE A 175 -3.18 2.50 1.59
CA PHE A 175 -2.35 1.90 2.64
C PHE A 175 -2.41 2.71 3.92
N GLN A 176 -2.51 2.02 5.05
CA GLN A 176 -2.34 2.58 6.39
C GLN A 176 -1.61 1.56 7.26
N THR A 177 -0.64 1.99 8.06
CA THR A 177 0.12 1.11 8.96
C THR A 177 -0.38 1.21 10.40
N GLU A 178 -0.10 0.17 11.20
CA GLU A 178 -0.35 0.12 12.65
C GLU A 178 -1.82 0.37 13.07
N ILE A 179 -2.80 0.12 12.19
CA ILE A 179 -4.21 0.41 12.48
C ILE A 179 -4.71 -0.50 13.60
N GLY A 180 -5.21 0.11 14.67
CA GLY A 180 -5.61 -0.58 15.90
C GLY A 180 -7.05 -1.04 15.90
N HIS A 181 -7.25 -2.33 16.10
CA HIS A 181 -8.51 -3.04 16.19
C HIS A 181 -8.75 -3.38 17.67
N ARG A 182 -9.55 -2.55 18.36
CA ARG A 182 -9.82 -2.69 19.80
C ARG A 182 -10.82 -3.81 20.08
N LEU A 183 -10.44 -4.74 20.95
CA LEU A 183 -11.26 -5.83 21.45
C LEU A 183 -12.12 -5.40 22.66
N ALA A 184 -13.05 -6.28 23.07
CA ALA A 184 -13.98 -6.01 24.17
C ALA A 184 -13.30 -5.93 25.55
N ASP A 185 -12.16 -6.60 25.72
CA ASP A 185 -11.28 -6.54 26.90
C ASP A 185 -10.41 -5.26 26.96
N GLY A 186 -10.46 -4.44 25.91
CA GLY A 186 -9.64 -3.22 25.78
C GLY A 186 -8.30 -3.43 25.07
N TYR A 187 -7.87 -4.67 24.80
CA TYR A 187 -6.67 -4.96 24.01
C TYR A 187 -6.80 -4.37 22.60
N VAL A 188 -5.69 -3.99 21.97
CA VAL A 188 -5.68 -3.41 20.63
C VAL A 188 -4.75 -4.21 19.72
N GLN A 189 -5.32 -5.14 18.93
CA GLN A 189 -4.58 -5.81 17.88
C GLN A 189 -4.30 -4.80 16.76
N ARG A 190 -3.03 -4.56 16.43
CA ARG A 190 -2.67 -3.68 15.31
C ARG A 190 -2.39 -4.54 14.08
N ALA A 191 -2.92 -4.11 12.93
CA ALA A 191 -2.47 -4.64 11.65
C ALA A 191 -1.20 -3.89 11.22
N ASP A 192 -0.18 -4.63 10.78
CA ASP A 192 1.05 -4.05 10.25
C ASP A 192 0.74 -3.17 9.02
N LEU A 193 -0.10 -3.69 8.13
CA LEU A 193 -0.59 -3.00 6.95
C LEU A 193 -2.08 -3.27 6.74
N VAL A 194 -2.84 -2.19 6.53
CA VAL A 194 -4.20 -2.22 6.01
C VAL A 194 -4.17 -1.71 4.58
N VAL A 195 -4.76 -2.48 3.66
CA VAL A 195 -4.89 -2.15 2.24
C VAL A 195 -6.35 -1.86 1.95
N LYS A 196 -6.66 -0.64 1.47
CA LYS A 196 -7.95 -0.29 0.86
C LYS A 196 -7.73 -0.11 -0.65
N ALA A 197 -8.41 -0.93 -1.43
CA ALA A 197 -8.24 -1.06 -2.88
C ALA A 197 -9.56 -1.46 -3.57
N PRO A 198 -10.67 -0.73 -3.38
CA PRO A 198 -11.96 -1.05 -4.00
C PRO A 198 -11.86 -1.18 -5.52
N GLU A 199 -10.99 -0.40 -6.17
CA GLU A 199 -10.67 -0.46 -7.60
C GLU A 199 -10.09 -1.82 -8.06
N ALA A 200 -9.45 -2.56 -7.15
CA ALA A 200 -8.91 -3.90 -7.39
C ALA A 200 -9.84 -5.02 -6.86
N GLY A 201 -11.09 -4.69 -6.49
CA GLY A 201 -12.01 -5.64 -5.87
C GLY A 201 -11.58 -6.10 -4.47
N VAL A 202 -10.76 -5.30 -3.77
CA VAL A 202 -10.30 -5.53 -2.39
C VAL A 202 -10.68 -4.31 -1.52
N PRO A 203 -11.94 -4.22 -1.04
CA PRO A 203 -12.45 -3.04 -0.33
C PRO A 203 -11.66 -2.73 0.95
N VAL A 204 -11.25 -3.79 1.66
CA VAL A 204 -10.24 -3.76 2.72
C VAL A 204 -9.57 -5.14 2.82
N MET A 205 -8.28 -5.16 3.16
CA MET A 205 -7.53 -6.35 3.60
C MET A 205 -6.59 -5.96 4.75
N LEU A 206 -6.50 -6.82 5.76
CA LEU A 206 -5.54 -6.72 6.86
C LEU A 206 -4.34 -7.63 6.57
N LEU A 207 -3.13 -7.15 6.82
CA LEU A 207 -1.90 -7.93 6.67
C LEU A 207 -1.07 -7.86 7.94
N GLU A 208 -0.60 -9.02 8.36
CA GLU A 208 0.47 -9.23 9.34
C GLU A 208 1.72 -9.65 8.57
N ILE A 209 2.87 -9.04 8.85
CA ILE A 209 4.07 -9.12 8.00
C ILE A 209 5.25 -9.58 8.86
N ASP A 210 5.28 -10.88 9.16
CA ASP A 210 6.32 -11.48 10.00
C ASP A 210 7.61 -11.79 9.22
N ARG A 211 8.76 -11.78 9.91
CA ARG A 211 10.09 -12.10 9.37
C ARG A 211 10.54 -13.54 9.58
N ARG A 212 9.60 -14.47 9.80
CA ARG A 212 9.83 -15.82 10.34
C ARG A 212 10.37 -15.79 11.77
N SER A 213 9.92 -14.80 12.53
CA SER A 213 10.24 -14.57 13.95
C SER A 213 9.09 -14.96 14.87
N GLU A 214 7.86 -14.84 14.41
CA GLU A 214 6.66 -15.27 15.15
C GLU A 214 6.44 -16.77 14.98
N ASP A 215 6.17 -17.45 16.08
CA ASP A 215 5.84 -18.87 16.06
C ASP A 215 4.37 -19.11 15.67
N ALA A 216 4.03 -20.38 15.42
CA ALA A 216 2.66 -20.75 15.03
C ALA A 216 1.61 -20.44 16.12
N HIS A 217 1.99 -20.41 17.40
CA HIS A 217 1.08 -20.06 18.49
C HIS A 217 0.73 -18.58 18.44
N ASP A 218 1.72 -17.69 18.31
CA ASP A 218 1.50 -16.24 18.19
C ASP A 218 0.63 -15.88 16.97
N LEU A 219 0.89 -16.51 15.82
CA LEU A 219 0.07 -16.35 14.61
C LEU A 219 -1.39 -16.80 14.85
N VAL A 220 -1.61 -17.91 15.56
CA VAL A 220 -2.95 -18.37 15.96
C VAL A 220 -3.61 -17.42 16.94
N GLN A 221 -2.88 -16.82 17.88
CA GLN A 221 -3.44 -15.81 18.79
C GLN A 221 -3.81 -14.52 18.06
N LYS A 222 -2.98 -14.04 17.11
CA LYS A 222 -3.31 -12.92 16.23
C LYS A 222 -4.59 -13.19 15.42
N LEU A 223 -4.68 -14.36 14.79
CA LEU A 223 -5.88 -14.80 14.06
C LEU A 223 -7.11 -14.82 14.98
N ARG A 224 -7.00 -15.39 16.19
CA ARG A 224 -8.08 -15.43 17.17
C ARG A 224 -8.55 -14.03 17.56
N ARG A 225 -7.63 -13.08 17.75
CA ARG A 225 -7.95 -11.67 18.06
C ARG A 225 -8.66 -10.98 16.90
N TYR A 226 -8.24 -11.20 15.65
CA TYR A 226 -8.96 -10.69 14.48
C TYR A 226 -10.35 -11.29 14.31
N TRP A 227 -10.48 -12.60 14.53
CA TRP A 227 -11.77 -13.29 14.49
C TRP A 227 -12.72 -12.77 15.57
N GLN A 228 -12.24 -12.56 16.80
CA GLN A 228 -13.01 -11.93 17.88
C GLN A 228 -13.41 -10.49 17.52
N TRP A 229 -12.48 -9.67 17.04
CA TRP A 229 -12.74 -8.28 16.66
C TRP A 229 -13.79 -8.15 15.54
N GLY A 230 -13.69 -8.98 14.50
CA GLY A 230 -14.64 -9.00 13.37
C GLY A 230 -16.07 -9.43 13.74
N ARG A 231 -16.27 -9.88 14.98
CA ARG A 231 -17.55 -10.31 15.57
C ARG A 231 -18.13 -9.33 16.58
N LEU A 232 -17.42 -8.25 16.88
CA LEU A 232 -17.94 -7.22 17.77
C LEU A 232 -19.12 -6.50 17.12
N LEU A 233 -20.13 -6.19 17.91
CA LEU A 233 -21.18 -5.24 17.56
C LEU A 233 -20.74 -3.82 17.94
N PRO A 234 -21.24 -2.78 17.26
CA PRO A 234 -21.10 -1.40 17.74
C PRO A 234 -21.82 -1.20 19.08
N LYS A 235 -21.37 -0.23 19.87
CA LYS A 235 -21.90 0.05 21.23
C LYS A 235 -23.40 0.37 21.25
N ASP A 236 -23.87 0.96 20.15
CA ASP A 236 -25.23 1.39 19.85
C ASP A 236 -25.98 0.41 18.91
N ALA A 237 -25.51 -0.84 18.82
CA ALA A 237 -26.30 -1.90 18.20
C ALA A 237 -27.67 -2.06 18.90
N ALA A 238 -28.70 -2.38 18.13
CA ALA A 238 -30.06 -2.54 18.65
C ALA A 238 -30.09 -3.52 19.83
N LYS A 239 -30.75 -3.13 20.93
CA LYS A 239 -30.77 -3.88 22.19
C LYS A 239 -31.10 -5.36 21.99
N ARG A 240 -32.12 -5.68 21.17
CA ARG A 240 -32.52 -7.05 20.83
C ARG A 240 -31.37 -7.87 20.23
N THR A 241 -30.57 -7.28 19.33
CA THR A 241 -29.42 -7.93 18.70
C THR A 241 -28.28 -8.13 19.70
N ALA A 242 -28.00 -7.14 20.55
CA ALA A 242 -26.98 -7.24 21.58
C ALA A 242 -27.33 -8.28 22.66
N ASP A 243 -28.59 -8.32 23.09
CA ASP A 243 -29.09 -9.28 24.08
C ASP A 243 -29.11 -10.71 23.49
N LEU A 244 -29.46 -10.87 22.21
CA LEU A 244 -29.36 -12.15 21.48
C LEU A 244 -27.92 -12.67 21.44
N VAL A 245 -26.97 -11.84 21.02
CA VAL A 245 -25.55 -12.23 20.96
C VAL A 245 -24.96 -12.51 22.35
N ARG A 246 -25.41 -11.81 23.39
CA ARG A 246 -24.99 -12.07 24.79
C ARG A 246 -25.55 -13.37 25.34
N SER A 247 -26.80 -13.70 25.03
CA SER A 247 -27.51 -14.88 25.56
C SER A 247 -27.15 -16.19 24.86
N ARG A 248 -26.72 -16.15 23.58
CA ARG A 248 -26.35 -17.35 22.83
C ARG A 248 -24.96 -17.20 22.17
N PRO A 249 -23.90 -17.81 22.74
CA PRO A 249 -22.58 -17.90 22.11
C PRO A 249 -22.69 -18.57 20.72
N GLY A 250 -22.55 -17.77 19.67
CA GLY A 250 -22.72 -18.21 18.27
C GLY A 250 -23.81 -17.48 17.50
N ALA A 251 -24.81 -16.86 18.15
CA ALA A 251 -25.87 -16.12 17.46
C ALA A 251 -25.37 -14.90 16.67
N ILE A 252 -24.12 -14.47 16.91
CA ILE A 252 -23.43 -13.45 16.10
C ILE A 252 -23.16 -13.92 14.66
N GLU A 253 -23.13 -15.22 14.37
CA GLU A 253 -23.10 -15.72 12.98
C GLU A 253 -24.40 -15.39 12.24
N ASP A 254 -25.54 -15.48 12.94
CA ASP A 254 -26.88 -15.19 12.42
C ASP A 254 -27.13 -13.67 12.29
N VAL A 255 -26.24 -12.82 12.83
CA VAL A 255 -26.32 -11.36 12.69
C VAL A 255 -25.60 -10.92 11.43
N ASP A 256 -26.35 -10.20 10.59
CA ASP A 256 -25.90 -9.54 9.38
C ASP A 256 -24.53 -8.86 9.57
N HIS A 257 -23.63 -9.12 8.62
CA HIS A 257 -22.29 -8.56 8.58
C HIS A 257 -22.30 -7.02 8.49
N GLU A 258 -23.35 -6.42 7.93
CA GLU A 258 -23.57 -4.97 7.91
C GLU A 258 -23.71 -4.35 9.31
N LEU A 259 -24.19 -5.13 10.29
CA LEU A 259 -24.42 -4.67 11.66
C LEU A 259 -23.18 -4.81 12.56
N ARG A 260 -22.06 -5.35 12.05
CA ARG A 260 -20.84 -5.59 12.82
C ARG A 260 -19.94 -4.35 12.88
N LEU A 261 -19.23 -4.19 14.00
CA LEU A 261 -18.42 -3.01 14.34
C LEU A 261 -17.44 -2.60 13.22
N TRP A 262 -16.84 -3.58 12.54
CA TRP A 262 -15.83 -3.34 11.52
C TRP A 262 -16.34 -2.54 10.30
N ARG A 263 -17.64 -2.58 10.01
CA ARG A 263 -18.28 -1.78 8.94
C ARG A 263 -18.21 -0.28 9.17
N ARG A 264 -17.95 0.17 10.40
CA ARG A 264 -17.74 1.58 10.73
C ARG A 264 -16.33 2.08 10.42
N PHE A 265 -15.39 1.17 10.24
CA PHE A 265 -13.98 1.49 9.95
C PHE A 265 -13.64 1.33 8.46
N TYR A 266 -14.36 0.44 7.76
CA TYR A 266 -14.04 0.05 6.39
C TYR A 266 -15.27 0.11 5.47
N PRO A 267 -15.10 0.55 4.20
CA PRO A 267 -16.21 0.62 3.25
C PRO A 267 -16.89 -0.72 3.01
N PRO A 268 -18.14 -0.72 2.51
CA PRO A 268 -18.84 -1.95 2.17
C PRO A 268 -18.04 -2.88 1.26
N THR A 269 -17.91 -4.14 1.69
CA THR A 269 -17.16 -5.16 0.96
C THR A 269 -17.91 -5.71 -0.26
N GLY A 270 -19.24 -5.57 -0.30
CA GLY A 270 -20.11 -6.28 -1.25
C GLY A 270 -20.02 -7.82 -1.13
N ARG A 271 -19.51 -8.32 0.01
CA ARG A 271 -19.27 -9.73 0.28
C ARG A 271 -19.59 -10.04 1.74
N GLU A 272 -20.26 -11.16 1.97
CA GLU A 272 -20.40 -11.77 3.29
C GLU A 272 -19.04 -12.16 3.88
N GLY A 273 -18.98 -12.42 5.19
CA GLY A 273 -17.75 -12.83 5.87
C GLY A 273 -17.04 -11.74 6.67
N LEU A 274 -15.88 -12.08 7.22
CA LEU A 274 -15.04 -11.14 7.96
C LEU A 274 -14.14 -10.34 7.01
N VAL A 275 -13.51 -9.28 7.51
CA VAL A 275 -12.44 -8.58 6.78
C VAL A 275 -11.33 -9.59 6.42
N PRO A 276 -10.92 -9.70 5.14
CA PRO A 276 -9.83 -10.59 4.73
C PRO A 276 -8.54 -10.32 5.50
N LEU A 277 -7.90 -11.39 5.96
CA LEU A 277 -6.63 -11.36 6.68
C LEU A 277 -5.59 -12.22 5.92
N ALA A 278 -4.39 -11.68 5.76
CA ALA A 278 -3.25 -12.39 5.20
C ALA A 278 -2.04 -12.30 6.13
N PHE A 279 -1.30 -13.39 6.27
CA PHE A 279 0.03 -13.39 6.87
C PHE A 279 1.07 -13.49 5.76
N VAL A 280 2.05 -12.58 5.76
CA VAL A 280 3.13 -12.49 4.78
C VAL A 280 4.46 -12.76 5.47
N SER A 281 5.12 -13.86 5.14
CA SER A 281 6.43 -14.19 5.73
C SER A 281 7.57 -13.68 4.86
N CYS A 282 8.35 -12.73 5.38
CA CYS A 282 9.51 -12.13 4.72
C CYS A 282 10.82 -12.78 5.19
N ALA A 283 11.44 -13.62 4.36
CA ALA A 283 12.78 -14.16 4.65
C ALA A 283 13.87 -13.05 4.59
N ALA A 284 14.83 -13.10 5.51
CA ALA A 284 16.00 -12.24 5.51
C ALA A 284 17.21 -12.89 4.77
N PRO A 285 18.09 -12.11 4.12
CA PRO A 285 17.82 -10.84 3.45
C PRO A 285 17.09 -11.09 2.12
N CYS A 286 16.01 -10.35 1.87
CA CYS A 286 15.10 -10.59 0.76
C CYS A 286 15.66 -10.20 -0.62
N HIS A 287 16.49 -11.07 -1.21
CA HIS A 287 16.61 -11.15 -2.66
C HIS A 287 15.30 -11.66 -3.27
N MET A 288 14.40 -10.74 -3.64
CA MET A 288 13.23 -11.05 -4.48
C MET A 288 13.69 -11.49 -5.88
N ARG A 289 14.05 -12.76 -6.02
CA ARG A 289 14.20 -13.37 -7.35
C ARG A 289 12.84 -13.40 -8.05
N ARG A 290 12.86 -13.10 -9.35
CA ARG A 290 11.71 -13.13 -10.24
C ARG A 290 11.25 -14.58 -10.42
N ILE A 291 10.10 -14.94 -9.86
CA ILE A 291 9.48 -16.25 -10.07
C ILE A 291 8.57 -16.16 -11.31
N THR A 292 8.74 -17.10 -12.25
CA THR A 292 7.86 -17.30 -13.42
C THR A 292 6.65 -18.16 -13.04
N SER A 293 5.56 -18.04 -13.78
CA SER A 293 4.24 -18.64 -13.48
C SER A 293 4.22 -20.18 -13.49
N ASP A 294 3.23 -20.77 -12.82
CA ASP A 294 2.12 -21.49 -13.51
C ASP A 294 1.01 -22.00 -12.55
N PHE A 295 -0.20 -22.17 -13.10
CA PHE A 295 -1.39 -22.93 -12.65
C PHE A 295 -2.37 -22.45 -11.52
N VAL A 296 -3.66 -22.65 -11.82
CA VAL A 296 -4.95 -22.42 -11.10
C VAL A 296 -5.94 -23.46 -11.70
N PRO A 297 -6.85 -24.17 -10.97
CA PRO A 297 -7.93 -23.67 -10.08
C PRO A 297 -8.07 -24.50 -8.78
N ALA A 298 -9.15 -24.52 -7.97
CA ALA A 298 -10.43 -23.78 -7.86
C ALA A 298 -10.73 -23.54 -6.35
N ALA A 299 -11.89 -23.08 -5.82
CA ALA A 299 -13.16 -22.57 -6.35
C ALA A 299 -13.36 -21.13 -5.81
N TRP A 300 -12.40 -20.28 -6.16
CA TRP A 300 -12.36 -18.82 -6.00
C TRP A 300 -12.09 -18.26 -7.41
N ALA A 301 -12.96 -18.58 -8.37
CA ALA A 301 -12.56 -18.69 -9.78
C ALA A 301 -12.16 -17.35 -10.46
N GLU A 302 -12.58 -16.22 -9.90
CA GLU A 302 -12.09 -14.87 -10.26
C GLU A 302 -11.69 -14.15 -8.96
N PRO A 303 -10.38 -14.04 -8.68
CA PRO A 303 -9.72 -12.75 -8.93
C PRO A 303 -8.27 -12.91 -9.41
N THR A 304 -8.03 -12.63 -10.68
CA THR A 304 -6.78 -12.97 -11.40
C THR A 304 -5.53 -12.16 -11.03
N ALA A 305 -5.65 -10.95 -10.48
CA ALA A 305 -4.49 -10.08 -10.23
C ALA A 305 -3.74 -10.36 -8.91
N TRP A 306 -4.42 -10.27 -7.77
CA TRP A 306 -3.72 -10.09 -6.48
C TRP A 306 -3.05 -11.35 -5.92
N ARG A 307 -3.58 -12.53 -6.23
CA ARG A 307 -3.01 -13.83 -5.79
C ARG A 307 -1.70 -14.14 -6.48
N ALA A 308 -1.68 -14.04 -7.81
CA ALA A 308 -0.50 -14.32 -8.63
C ALA A 308 0.70 -13.45 -8.21
N VAL A 309 0.44 -12.19 -7.87
CA VAL A 309 1.45 -11.23 -7.40
C VAL A 309 2.06 -11.66 -6.07
N LEU A 310 1.24 -11.94 -5.06
CA LEU A 310 1.73 -12.36 -3.75
C LEU A 310 2.43 -13.72 -3.82
N GLN A 311 1.93 -14.66 -4.63
CA GLN A 311 2.57 -15.95 -4.89
C GLN A 311 3.91 -15.84 -5.64
N GLN A 312 4.07 -14.91 -6.59
CA GLN A 312 5.32 -14.72 -7.32
C GLN A 312 6.40 -13.93 -6.55
N ARG A 313 6.04 -13.23 -5.47
CA ARG A 313 6.92 -12.23 -4.81
C ARG A 313 7.14 -12.44 -3.32
N CYS A 314 6.21 -13.06 -2.60
CA CYS A 314 6.34 -13.37 -1.18
C CYS A 314 6.78 -14.83 -1.00
N SER A 315 7.76 -15.06 -0.10
CA SER A 315 8.31 -16.41 0.12
C SER A 315 7.29 -17.39 0.69
N CYS A 316 6.36 -16.90 1.51
CA CYS A 316 5.16 -17.60 1.96
C CYS A 316 3.98 -16.60 2.02
N LEU A 317 2.78 -17.06 1.69
CA LEU A 317 1.52 -16.34 1.92
C LEU A 317 0.55 -17.29 2.61
N LEU A 318 -0.01 -16.90 3.75
CA LEU A 318 -1.15 -17.59 4.35
C LEU A 318 -2.39 -16.70 4.18
N LEU A 319 -3.32 -17.13 3.34
CA LEU A 319 -4.61 -16.46 3.17
C LEU A 319 -5.66 -17.16 4.01
N LEU A 320 -6.47 -16.39 4.74
CA LEU A 320 -7.54 -16.93 5.57
C LEU A 320 -8.89 -16.45 5.06
N ASP A 321 -9.82 -17.40 4.91
CA ASP A 321 -11.17 -17.16 4.38
C ASP A 321 -12.21 -17.90 5.21
N ALA A 322 -13.30 -17.22 5.49
CA ALA A 322 -14.39 -17.70 6.32
C ALA A 322 -15.55 -18.11 5.40
N ARG A 323 -15.45 -19.29 4.80
CA ARG A 323 -16.53 -19.85 3.98
C ARG A 323 -17.68 -20.37 4.86
N PRO A 324 -18.94 -20.23 4.41
CA PRO A 324 -20.04 -21.04 4.95
C PRO A 324 -19.75 -22.54 4.75
N ALA A 325 -20.35 -23.38 5.60
CA ALA A 325 -19.85 -24.72 5.87
C ALA A 325 -19.84 -25.68 4.66
N GLY A 326 -18.65 -26.17 4.29
CA GLY A 326 -18.47 -27.26 3.33
C GLY A 326 -17.04 -27.81 3.35
N ARG A 327 -16.89 -29.10 3.73
CA ARG A 327 -15.65 -29.92 3.84
C ARG A 327 -14.37 -29.20 4.34
N ALA A 328 -13.96 -29.52 5.56
CA ALA A 328 -12.67 -29.08 6.09
C ALA A 328 -11.50 -29.68 5.28
N GLY A 329 -10.59 -28.83 4.84
CA GLY A 329 -9.33 -29.21 4.20
C GLY A 329 -8.36 -28.04 4.21
N MET A 330 -7.10 -28.30 4.57
CA MET A 330 -6.01 -27.34 4.44
C MET A 330 -5.45 -27.48 3.03
N THR A 331 -5.75 -26.53 2.14
CA THR A 331 -5.31 -26.61 0.74
C THR A 331 -4.01 -25.84 0.55
N MET A 332 -2.96 -26.56 0.17
CA MET A 332 -1.66 -26.01 -0.20
C MET A 332 -1.72 -25.53 -1.65
N TYR A 333 -1.53 -24.23 -1.90
CA TYR A 333 -1.61 -23.63 -3.24
C TYR A 333 -0.20 -23.23 -3.71
N GLY A 334 0.65 -24.23 -3.94
CA GLY A 334 2.06 -24.07 -4.29
C GLY A 334 3.00 -24.20 -3.09
N ARG A 335 4.31 -24.24 -3.34
CA ARG A 335 5.33 -24.74 -2.39
C ARG A 335 5.37 -24.08 -1.00
N ASN A 336 4.81 -22.88 -0.83
CA ASN A 336 4.84 -22.13 0.44
C ASN A 336 3.55 -21.33 0.72
N VAL A 337 2.45 -21.59 0.01
CA VAL A 337 1.19 -20.85 0.20
C VAL A 337 0.13 -21.73 0.81
N TRP A 338 -0.33 -21.31 1.97
CA TRP A 338 -1.34 -22.00 2.75
C TRP A 338 -2.65 -21.24 2.64
N VAL A 339 -3.77 -21.97 2.54
CA VAL A 339 -5.10 -21.39 2.74
C VAL A 339 -5.79 -22.23 3.81
N ILE A 340 -5.97 -21.66 5.00
CA ILE A 340 -6.74 -22.31 6.06
C ILE A 340 -8.15 -21.73 6.00
N PRO A 341 -9.16 -22.51 5.57
CA PRO A 341 -10.55 -22.10 5.74
C PRO A 341 -10.86 -22.07 7.24
N VAL A 342 -11.29 -20.92 7.75
CA VAL A 342 -11.60 -20.75 9.18
C VAL A 342 -12.95 -21.40 9.47
N ARG A 343 -12.93 -22.72 9.73
CA ARG A 343 -14.05 -23.42 10.36
C ARG A 343 -14.21 -22.85 11.77
N ALA A 344 -15.46 -22.71 12.23
CA ALA A 344 -15.75 -22.22 13.58
C ALA A 344 -14.95 -23.03 14.63
N LEU A 345 -14.21 -22.33 15.49
CA LEU A 345 -13.49 -22.90 16.64
C LEU A 345 -14.46 -23.28 17.79
N SER A 346 -15.60 -23.85 17.43
CA SER A 346 -16.67 -24.27 18.33
C SER A 346 -16.52 -25.76 18.64
N GLY A 347 -15.86 -26.06 19.76
CA GLY A 347 -16.03 -27.34 20.46
C GLY A 347 -14.96 -28.41 20.20
N ALA A 348 -13.93 -28.39 21.04
CA ALA A 348 -13.53 -29.59 21.77
C ALA A 348 -13.34 -29.16 23.24
N ARG A 349 -13.96 -29.90 24.16
CA ARG A 349 -13.55 -29.96 25.57
C ARG A 349 -12.61 -31.16 25.72
#